data_AF-A0A1J5LTX5-F1
#
_entry.id   AF-A0A1J5LTX5-F1
#
_cell.length_a   1.000
_cell.length_b   1.000
_cell.length_c   1.000
_cell.angle_alpha   90.00
_cell.angle_beta   90.00
_cell.angle_gamma   90.00
#
_symmetry.space_group_name_H-M   'P 1'
#
loop_
_entity.id
_entity.type
_entity.pdbx_description
1 polymer ?
#
loop_
_entity_poly.entity_id
_entity_poly.type
_entity_poly.pdbx_seq_one_letter_code
_entity_poly.pdbx_strand_id
1 'polypeptide(L)'
;MYKKLERPIDIAPLVFARIVLGLLITIEFTGGLFTSYSETLINTKFHFSYILTTFIEPWSSPILIKSHFILNFILGLLFASGLFYRVVTPLLLISGTSLFLMEQTLYINHFYLYSLIIFIFIFLPANRAYSLDTLRNSKLKVSQVPAWTIYIILFQISVVYIYAGIAKLNYDWLQAQPLQIWLSNKADYPIIGKYIASTSHAYIVAYGGIAFDLLIVPLMLIKQTRKYAFIICIVFHASNAITFGVGTFPWFSIAATSLFFSPRSFRKWKLKTELPPIGNKIYHFGHYKKIIFPLLSLFIAIQVLIPLRHHVYPGNPSWTEEGHFFAWRMMLRTKQSRIQFKVKDTINNKEVIVKLKEHLNNRQIRKMAGSPDMILQFAHYLSDYYTSNHDFNSPKVTAFSKVSLNGRPPQELIVRGVDLSKQRRGLHHYEWILPLKK
;
A
#
# COMPACT_ATOMS: atom_id res chain seq x y z
N MET A 1 -1.10 29.76 -14.39
CA MET A 1 -1.17 28.56 -13.52
C MET A 1 -0.25 28.66 -12.29
N TYR A 2 1.05 28.97 -12.45
CA TYR A 2 2.01 29.15 -11.34
C TYR A 2 1.56 30.10 -10.21
N LYS A 3 1.01 31.28 -10.54
CA LYS A 3 0.51 32.25 -9.54
C LYS A 3 -0.57 31.70 -8.59
N LYS A 4 -1.33 30.66 -8.99
CA LYS A 4 -2.33 30.03 -8.12
C LYS A 4 -1.73 28.98 -7.18
N LEU A 5 -0.66 28.29 -7.59
CA LEU A 5 0.04 27.28 -6.78
C LEU A 5 0.87 27.90 -5.65
N GLU A 6 1.45 29.09 -5.91
CA GLU A 6 2.25 29.80 -4.90
C GLU A 6 1.42 30.75 -4.03
N ARG A 7 0.10 30.83 -4.25
CA ARG A 7 -0.80 31.66 -3.42
C ARG A 7 -0.63 31.31 -1.94
N PRO A 8 -0.41 32.29 -1.05
CA PRO A 8 -0.31 32.02 0.37
C PRO A 8 -1.66 31.57 0.92
N ILE A 9 -1.67 30.42 1.58
CA ILE A 9 -2.80 29.88 2.34
C ILE A 9 -2.38 29.66 3.79
N ASP A 10 -3.37 29.55 4.67
CA ASP A 10 -3.14 29.24 6.08
C ASP A 10 -2.36 27.92 6.25
N ILE A 11 -1.40 27.88 7.17
CA ILE A 11 -0.62 26.67 7.48
C ILE A 11 -1.41 25.63 8.28
N ALA A 12 -2.53 26.02 8.91
CA ALA A 12 -3.36 25.15 9.74
C ALA A 12 -3.65 23.74 9.17
N PRO A 13 -4.10 23.55 7.90
CA PRO A 13 -4.30 22.21 7.33
C PRO A 13 -3.01 21.38 7.25
N LEU A 14 -1.85 22.01 7.04
CA LEU A 14 -0.56 21.32 6.98
C LEU A 14 -0.14 20.81 8.37
N VAL A 15 -0.40 21.60 9.41
CA VAL A 15 -0.22 21.21 10.82
C VAL A 15 -1.13 20.04 11.16
N PHE A 16 -2.42 20.14 10.82
CA PHE A 16 -3.38 19.04 10.99
C PHE A 16 -2.89 17.77 10.30
N ALA A 17 -2.46 17.88 9.04
CA ALA A 17 -1.98 16.74 8.27
C ALA A 17 -0.77 16.08 8.94
N ARG A 18 0.23 16.86 9.36
CA ARG A 18 1.40 16.32 10.07
C ARG A 18 1.02 15.56 11.34
N ILE A 19 0.10 16.10 12.14
CA ILE A 19 -0.29 15.49 13.42
C ILE A 19 -1.17 14.26 13.17
N VAL A 20 -2.31 14.43 12.51
CA VAL A 20 -3.32 13.37 12.41
C VAL A 20 -2.85 12.27 11.46
N LEU A 21 -2.33 12.61 10.27
CA LEU A 21 -1.80 11.60 9.36
C LEU A 21 -0.54 10.98 9.95
N GLY A 22 0.34 11.78 10.60
CA GLY A 22 1.54 11.27 11.25
C GLY A 22 1.24 10.24 12.32
N LEU A 23 0.25 10.48 13.19
CA LEU A 23 -0.16 9.52 14.22
C LEU A 23 -0.75 8.23 13.62
N LEU A 24 -1.59 8.34 12.59
CA LEU A 24 -2.15 7.16 11.90
C LEU A 24 -1.07 6.35 11.20
N ILE A 25 -0.10 7.01 10.56
CA ILE A 25 1.07 6.36 9.95
C ILE A 25 1.91 5.67 11.04
N THR A 26 2.10 6.32 12.20
CA THR A 26 2.84 5.75 13.33
C THR A 26 2.18 4.47 13.82
N ILE A 27 0.86 4.47 14.00
CA ILE A 27 0.10 3.27 14.42
C ILE A 27 0.32 2.13 13.44
N GLU A 28 0.25 2.40 12.13
CA GLU A 28 0.45 1.37 11.11
C GLU A 28 1.89 0.83 11.10
N PHE A 29 2.89 1.71 11.12
CA PHE A 29 4.31 1.34 11.10
C PHE A 29 4.80 0.70 12.41
N THR A 30 3.99 0.72 13.46
CA THR A 30 4.25 0.06 14.75
C THR A 30 3.36 -1.18 14.96
N GLY A 31 2.31 -1.35 14.18
CA GLY A 31 1.30 -2.40 14.36
C GLY A 31 1.86 -3.82 14.35
N GLY A 32 3.03 -4.05 13.73
CA GLY A 32 3.73 -5.33 13.77
C GLY A 32 4.18 -5.79 15.16
N LEU A 33 4.26 -4.89 16.15
CA LEU A 33 4.52 -5.28 17.56
C LEU A 33 3.34 -6.01 18.19
N PHE A 34 2.12 -5.76 17.71
CA PHE A 34 0.88 -6.21 18.33
C PHE A 34 0.10 -7.19 17.45
N THR A 35 0.64 -7.54 16.27
CA THR A 35 -0.04 -8.38 15.28
C THR A 35 0.89 -9.47 14.75
N SER A 36 0.31 -10.52 14.16
CA SER A 36 1.06 -11.60 13.49
C SER A 36 1.79 -11.16 12.21
N TYR A 37 1.81 -9.86 11.91
CA TYR A 37 2.59 -9.30 10.81
C TYR A 37 4.09 -9.60 11.02
N SER A 38 4.62 -9.34 12.22
CA SER A 38 6.04 -9.51 12.53
C SER A 38 6.48 -10.97 12.52
N GLU A 39 5.59 -11.93 12.77
CA GLU A 39 5.91 -13.36 12.71
C GLU A 39 6.45 -13.77 11.34
N THR A 40 5.98 -13.15 10.25
CA THR A 40 6.49 -13.46 8.90
C THR A 40 7.87 -12.85 8.66
N LEU A 41 8.25 -11.80 9.39
CA LEU A 41 9.60 -11.22 9.33
C LEU A 41 10.61 -11.94 10.24
N ILE A 42 10.13 -12.72 11.20
CA ILE A 42 10.96 -13.31 12.26
C ILE A 42 11.12 -14.83 12.09
N ASN A 43 10.05 -15.55 11.78
CA ASN A 43 9.96 -17.02 11.91
C ASN A 43 9.88 -17.72 10.56
N THR A 44 10.78 -17.40 9.61
CA THR A 44 10.80 -18.01 8.28
C THR A 44 12.22 -18.23 7.78
N LYS A 45 12.46 -19.30 7.02
CA LYS A 45 13.79 -19.62 6.46
C LYS A 45 14.09 -18.90 5.15
N PHE A 46 13.06 -18.33 4.53
CA PHE A 46 13.13 -17.67 3.24
C PHE A 46 12.18 -16.47 3.24
N HIS A 47 12.59 -15.38 2.58
CA HIS A 47 11.79 -14.17 2.43
C HIS A 47 11.63 -13.80 0.97
N PHE A 48 10.41 -13.43 0.59
CA PHE A 48 10.15 -12.94 -0.76
C PHE A 48 10.53 -11.47 -0.85
N SER A 49 11.31 -11.13 -1.87
CA SER A 49 11.83 -9.77 -2.07
C SER A 49 11.30 -9.18 -3.36
N TYR A 50 11.03 -7.88 -3.39
CA TYR A 50 10.66 -7.20 -4.63
C TYR A 50 11.86 -7.18 -5.58
N ILE A 51 11.59 -7.25 -6.89
CA ILE A 51 12.61 -7.32 -7.95
C ILE A 51 13.68 -6.22 -7.83
N LEU A 52 13.30 -5.00 -7.45
CA LEU A 52 14.21 -3.84 -7.37
C LEU A 52 14.86 -3.65 -5.99
N THR A 53 14.50 -4.46 -5.00
CA THR A 53 14.95 -4.28 -3.61
C THR A 53 15.35 -5.61 -2.98
N THR A 54 15.98 -6.48 -3.78
CA THR A 54 16.47 -7.79 -3.32
C THR A 54 17.50 -7.68 -2.20
N PHE A 55 18.21 -6.55 -2.11
CA PHE A 55 19.20 -6.25 -1.08
C PHE A 55 18.60 -5.78 0.27
N ILE A 56 17.28 -5.60 0.36
CA ILE A 56 16.61 -5.23 1.61
C ILE A 56 16.02 -6.50 2.22
N GLU A 57 16.77 -7.09 3.14
CA GLU A 57 16.38 -8.31 3.83
C GLU A 57 15.92 -8.01 5.27
N PRO A 58 15.03 -8.82 5.85
CA PRO A 58 14.69 -8.72 7.26
C PRO A 58 15.92 -8.90 8.15
N TRP A 59 15.93 -8.24 9.30
CA TRP A 59 16.96 -8.46 10.30
C TRP A 59 17.00 -9.93 10.75
N SER A 60 18.20 -10.48 10.88
CA SER A 60 18.42 -11.87 11.30
C SER A 60 17.95 -12.17 12.73
N SER A 61 17.79 -11.14 13.57
CA SER A 61 17.39 -11.28 14.97
C SER A 61 15.95 -10.82 15.19
N PRO A 62 15.10 -11.64 15.85
CA PRO A 62 13.76 -11.24 16.29
C PRO A 62 13.74 -9.93 17.10
N ILE A 63 14.79 -9.70 17.90
CA ILE A 63 14.91 -8.50 18.73
C ILE A 63 15.13 -7.28 17.85
N LEU A 64 15.98 -7.38 16.81
CA LEU A 64 16.22 -6.27 15.89
C LEU A 64 14.97 -5.91 15.08
N ILE A 65 14.19 -6.89 14.63
CA ILE A 65 12.88 -6.64 13.99
C ILE A 65 11.97 -5.86 14.94
N LYS A 66 11.81 -6.30 16.20
CA LYS A 66 10.95 -5.61 17.18
C LYS A 66 11.47 -4.20 17.49
N SER A 67 12.78 -4.04 17.67
CA SER A 67 13.42 -2.73 17.86
C SER A 67 13.20 -1.79 16.68
N HIS A 68 13.13 -2.29 15.45
CA HIS A 68 12.83 -1.51 14.26
C HIS A 68 11.38 -0.96 14.28
N PHE A 69 10.41 -1.75 14.72
CA PHE A 69 9.04 -1.25 14.95
C PHE A 69 8.98 -0.18 16.05
N ILE A 70 9.74 -0.35 17.15
CA ILE A 70 9.85 0.64 18.23
C ILE A 70 10.52 1.93 17.73
N LEU A 71 11.56 1.82 16.90
CA LEU A 71 12.20 2.97 16.27
C LEU A 71 11.19 3.75 15.41
N ASN A 72 10.37 3.07 14.60
CA ASN A 72 9.32 3.71 13.83
C ASN A 72 8.25 4.38 14.70
N PHE A 73 7.92 3.80 15.86
CA PHE A 73 7.04 4.43 16.84
C PHE A 73 7.59 5.78 17.31
N ILE A 74 8.86 5.78 17.76
CA ILE A 74 9.54 6.98 18.26
C ILE A 74 9.65 8.03 17.16
N LEU A 75 10.14 7.65 15.98
CA LEU A 75 10.27 8.55 14.82
C LEU A 75 8.91 9.13 14.40
N GLY A 76 7.85 8.32 14.44
CA GLY A 76 6.48 8.75 14.15
C GLY A 76 5.95 9.80 15.13
N LEU A 77 6.19 9.62 16.44
CA LEU A 77 5.83 10.61 17.46
C LEU A 77 6.66 11.90 17.33
N LEU A 78 7.95 11.79 17.01
CA LEU A 78 8.81 12.95 16.73
C LEU A 78 8.34 13.71 15.48
N PHE A 79 7.92 13.00 14.43
CA PHE A 79 7.33 13.60 13.23
C PHE A 79 6.02 14.32 13.55
N ALA A 80 5.09 13.65 14.24
CA ALA A 80 3.78 14.19 14.60
C ALA A 80 3.90 15.39 15.56
N SER A 81 4.85 15.39 16.49
CA SER A 81 5.15 16.54 17.36
C SER A 81 5.98 17.63 16.66
N GLY A 82 6.67 17.28 15.59
CA GLY A 82 7.45 18.18 14.74
C GLY A 82 8.75 18.61 15.42
N LEU A 83 9.34 17.70 16.18
CA LEU A 83 10.64 17.85 16.81
C LEU A 83 11.72 17.29 15.87
N PHE A 84 12.76 18.08 15.59
CA PHE A 84 13.83 17.74 14.63
C PHE A 84 13.29 17.34 13.25
N TYR A 85 12.19 17.98 12.84
CA TYR A 85 11.36 17.53 11.73
C TYR A 85 12.13 17.26 10.42
N ARG A 86 13.11 18.12 10.11
CA ARG A 86 13.90 18.01 8.87
C ARG A 86 14.82 16.78 8.85
N VAL A 87 15.21 16.27 10.01
CA VAL A 87 16.03 15.05 10.14
C VAL A 87 15.14 13.82 10.34
N VAL A 88 14.10 13.95 11.18
CA VAL A 88 13.20 12.84 11.51
C VAL A 88 12.36 12.39 10.31
N THR A 89 11.91 13.31 9.45
CA THR A 89 11.02 12.94 8.33
C THR A 89 11.70 11.98 7.33
N PRO A 90 12.93 12.25 6.84
CA PRO A 90 13.67 11.28 6.02
C PRO A 90 13.97 9.96 6.74
N LEU A 91 14.33 9.99 8.04
CA LEU A 91 14.59 8.78 8.81
C LEU A 91 13.34 7.90 8.95
N LEU A 92 12.18 8.51 9.21
CA LEU A 92 10.90 7.81 9.27
C LEU A 92 10.53 7.21 7.91
N LEU A 93 10.80 7.91 6.81
CA LEU A 93 10.59 7.36 5.46
C LEU A 93 11.44 6.11 5.25
N ILE A 94 12.75 6.21 5.49
CA ILE A 94 13.69 5.11 5.26
C ILE A 94 13.35 3.92 6.14
N SER A 95 13.18 4.16 7.45
CA SER A 95 12.89 3.12 8.44
C SER A 95 11.50 2.49 8.26
N GLY A 96 10.48 3.27 7.92
CA GLY A 96 9.14 2.75 7.69
C GLY A 96 9.02 1.99 6.37
N THR A 97 9.62 2.51 5.31
CA THR A 97 9.58 1.88 3.98
C THR A 97 10.41 0.59 3.95
N SER A 98 11.51 0.50 4.70
CA SER A 98 12.31 -0.73 4.74
C SER A 98 11.52 -1.91 5.32
N LEU A 99 10.72 -1.74 6.38
CA LEU A 99 9.84 -2.80 6.91
C LEU A 99 8.86 -3.35 5.85
N PHE A 100 8.38 -2.48 4.97
CA PHE A 100 7.50 -2.86 3.87
C PHE A 100 8.24 -3.58 2.73
N LEU A 101 9.51 -3.22 2.48
CA LEU A 101 10.32 -3.78 1.40
C LEU A 101 10.99 -5.12 1.75
N MET A 102 11.15 -5.42 3.05
CA MET A 102 11.77 -6.64 3.59
C MET A 102 11.02 -7.93 3.23
N GLU A 103 9.70 -7.88 3.03
CA GLU A 103 8.90 -9.09 2.78
C GLU A 103 7.69 -8.79 1.88
N GLN A 104 7.77 -9.23 0.63
CA GLN A 104 6.79 -8.98 -0.41
C GLN A 104 5.42 -9.63 -0.11
N THR A 105 5.38 -10.73 0.64
CA THR A 105 4.10 -11.39 0.99
C THR A 105 3.25 -10.58 1.98
N LEU A 106 3.85 -9.57 2.63
CA LEU A 106 3.19 -8.63 3.52
C LEU A 106 2.69 -7.37 2.80
N TYR A 107 2.84 -7.26 1.48
CA TYR A 107 2.39 -6.10 0.70
C TYR A 107 0.93 -5.73 0.99
N ILE A 108 0.73 -4.46 1.34
CA ILE A 108 -0.57 -3.80 1.49
C ILE A 108 -0.47 -2.36 0.99
N ASN A 109 -1.50 -1.90 0.28
CA ASN A 109 -1.47 -0.60 -0.44
C ASN A 109 -1.35 0.62 0.51
N HIS A 110 -1.82 0.53 1.75
CA HIS A 110 -1.74 1.66 2.67
C HIS A 110 -0.31 1.89 3.19
N PHE A 111 0.50 0.85 3.40
CA PHE A 111 1.94 1.04 3.71
C PHE A 111 2.64 1.81 2.59
N TYR A 112 2.37 1.42 1.33
CA TYR A 112 2.89 2.15 0.18
C TYR A 112 2.44 3.61 0.16
N LEU A 113 1.14 3.88 0.36
CA LEU A 113 0.61 5.24 0.44
C LEU A 113 1.29 6.07 1.55
N TYR A 114 1.50 5.47 2.72
CA TYR A 114 2.08 6.16 3.87
C TYR A 114 3.53 6.53 3.63
N SER A 115 4.32 5.65 3.01
CA SER A 115 5.67 5.97 2.53
C SER A 115 5.65 7.14 1.55
N LEU A 116 4.75 7.16 0.56
CA LEU A 116 4.66 8.28 -0.38
C LEU A 116 4.28 9.61 0.31
N ILE A 117 3.38 9.55 1.29
CA ILE A 117 2.95 10.74 2.03
C ILE A 117 4.11 11.29 2.87
N ILE A 118 4.88 10.43 3.57
CA ILE A 118 6.09 10.88 4.29
C ILE A 118 7.12 11.45 3.31
N PHE A 119 7.32 10.82 2.15
CA PHE A 119 8.20 11.35 1.11
C PHE A 119 7.80 12.75 0.68
N ILE A 120 6.50 13.01 0.46
CA ILE A 120 6.00 14.36 0.18
C ILE A 120 6.35 15.30 1.35
N PHE A 121 6.12 14.88 2.60
CA PHE A 121 6.41 15.69 3.78
C PHE A 121 7.89 16.10 3.93
N ILE A 122 8.86 15.36 3.38
CA ILE A 122 10.27 15.78 3.37
C ILE A 122 10.42 17.22 2.82
N PHE A 123 9.64 17.56 1.79
CA PHE A 123 9.68 18.85 1.12
C PHE A 123 8.80 19.91 1.81
N LEU A 124 7.87 19.53 2.69
CA LEU A 124 6.87 20.44 3.24
C LEU A 124 7.39 21.16 4.49
N PRO A 125 7.05 22.44 4.72
CA PRO A 125 7.42 23.18 5.93
C PRO A 125 6.45 22.90 7.09
N ALA A 126 6.08 21.64 7.33
CA ALA A 126 5.00 21.30 8.26
C ALA A 126 5.37 21.51 9.75
N ASN A 127 6.66 21.70 10.06
CA ASN A 127 7.14 22.07 11.38
C ASN A 127 7.08 23.57 11.67
N ARG A 128 6.70 24.42 10.72
CA ARG A 128 6.76 25.88 10.89
C ARG A 128 5.59 26.48 11.68
N ALA A 129 4.68 25.65 12.21
CA ALA A 129 3.67 26.06 13.18
C ALA A 129 3.23 24.88 14.08
N TYR A 130 2.85 25.21 15.32
CA TYR A 130 2.37 24.26 16.34
C TYR A 130 3.22 22.99 16.44
N SER A 131 4.55 23.18 16.52
CA SER A 131 5.54 22.11 16.61
C SER A 131 6.52 22.38 17.74
N LEU A 132 7.16 21.32 18.25
CA LEU A 132 8.23 21.47 19.23
C LEU A 132 9.44 22.24 18.65
N ASP A 133 9.71 22.15 17.34
CA ASP A 133 10.72 22.99 16.69
C ASP A 133 10.42 24.49 16.84
N THR A 134 9.16 24.90 16.70
CA THR A 134 8.77 26.32 16.87
C THR A 134 8.72 26.78 18.31
N LEU A 135 8.58 25.86 19.28
CA LEU A 135 8.73 26.17 20.70
C LEU A 135 10.21 26.40 21.05
N ARG A 136 11.11 25.56 20.49
CA ARG A 136 12.56 25.71 20.68
C ARG A 136 13.14 26.92 19.96
N ASN A 137 12.59 27.26 18.79
CA ASN A 137 13.01 28.42 18.01
C ASN A 137 11.81 29.14 17.39
N SER A 138 11.36 30.20 18.06
CA SER A 138 10.21 31.01 17.65
C SER A 138 10.39 31.68 16.28
N LYS A 139 11.64 31.91 15.81
CA LYS A 139 11.92 32.51 14.48
C LYS A 139 11.41 31.64 13.33
N LEU A 140 11.21 30.34 13.57
CA LEU A 140 10.68 29.39 12.59
C LEU A 140 9.18 29.59 12.33
N LYS A 141 8.44 30.22 13.25
CA LYS A 141 6.98 30.35 13.17
C LYS A 141 6.55 31.07 11.88
N VAL A 142 5.60 30.48 11.16
CA VAL A 142 4.92 31.09 10.01
C VAL A 142 3.42 30.88 10.12
N SER A 143 2.65 31.80 9.55
CA SER A 143 1.18 31.73 9.51
C SER A 143 0.66 31.15 8.20
N GLN A 144 1.44 31.24 7.13
CA GLN A 144 1.02 30.91 5.78
C GLN A 144 2.10 30.18 5.00
N VAL A 145 1.66 29.29 4.10
CA VAL A 145 2.49 28.50 3.20
C VAL A 145 1.91 28.57 1.78
N PRO A 146 2.71 28.32 0.72
CA PRO A 146 2.21 28.21 -0.64
C PRO A 146 1.14 27.12 -0.80
N ALA A 147 0.08 27.38 -1.57
CA ALA A 147 -1.05 26.46 -1.74
C ALA A 147 -0.66 25.05 -2.22
N TRP A 148 0.40 24.94 -3.04
CA TRP A 148 0.88 23.66 -3.55
C TRP A 148 1.24 22.67 -2.44
N THR A 149 1.63 23.13 -1.24
CA THR A 149 2.01 22.23 -0.12
C THR A 149 0.85 21.35 0.33
N ILE A 150 -0.39 21.82 0.16
CA ILE A 150 -1.60 21.03 0.41
C ILE A 150 -2.02 20.29 -0.86
N TYR A 151 -1.95 20.95 -2.02
CA TYR A 151 -2.38 20.34 -3.28
C TYR A 151 -1.58 19.09 -3.66
N ILE A 152 -0.30 18.98 -3.32
CA ILE A 152 0.48 17.76 -3.57
C ILE A 152 -0.02 16.57 -2.73
N ILE A 153 -0.48 16.81 -1.50
CA ILE A 153 -1.10 15.77 -0.66
C ILE A 153 -2.45 15.38 -1.28
N LEU A 154 -3.28 16.37 -1.63
CA LEU A 154 -4.58 16.12 -2.27
C LEU A 154 -4.43 15.37 -3.60
N PHE A 155 -3.40 15.71 -4.39
CA PHE A 155 -3.06 14.99 -5.61
C PHE A 155 -2.81 13.51 -5.32
N GLN A 156 -1.94 13.18 -4.36
CA GLN A 156 -1.63 11.78 -4.03
C GLN A 156 -2.89 11.01 -3.60
N ILE A 157 -3.73 11.61 -2.76
CA ILE A 157 -4.99 10.99 -2.33
C ILE A 157 -5.95 10.82 -3.51
N SER A 158 -6.01 11.80 -4.41
CA SER A 158 -6.86 11.74 -5.60
C SER A 158 -6.42 10.63 -6.56
N VAL A 159 -5.11 10.46 -6.77
CA VAL A 159 -4.54 9.37 -7.57
C VAL A 159 -5.00 8.02 -7.05
N VAL A 160 -4.96 7.81 -5.72
CA VAL A 160 -5.40 6.55 -5.11
C VAL A 160 -6.88 6.28 -5.41
N TYR A 161 -7.78 7.23 -5.16
CA TYR A 161 -9.22 7.05 -5.41
C TYR A 161 -9.52 6.80 -6.88
N ILE A 162 -8.97 7.63 -7.77
CA ILE A 162 -9.22 7.50 -9.21
C ILE A 162 -8.76 6.13 -9.72
N TYR A 163 -7.53 5.71 -9.40
CA TYR A 163 -7.05 4.40 -9.83
C TYR A 163 -7.76 3.23 -9.15
N ALA A 164 -8.17 3.37 -7.88
CA ALA A 164 -8.97 2.35 -7.21
C ALA A 164 -10.34 2.18 -7.89
N GLY A 165 -10.96 3.27 -8.36
CA GLY A 165 -12.21 3.26 -9.10
C GLY A 165 -12.05 2.68 -10.50
N ILE A 166 -11.04 3.13 -11.26
CA ILE A 166 -10.72 2.59 -12.60
C ILE A 166 -10.45 1.08 -12.51
N ALA A 167 -9.69 0.63 -11.51
CA ALA A 167 -9.38 -0.78 -11.36
C ALA A 167 -10.63 -1.64 -11.05
N LYS A 168 -11.69 -1.04 -10.49
CA LYS A 168 -13.01 -1.68 -10.28
C LYS A 168 -13.88 -1.71 -11.53
N LEU A 169 -13.54 -0.99 -12.59
CA LEU A 169 -14.20 -1.11 -13.90
C LEU A 169 -13.69 -2.35 -14.65
N ASN A 170 -13.94 -3.51 -14.07
CA ASN A 170 -13.59 -4.82 -14.64
C ASN A 170 -14.78 -5.78 -14.51
N TYR A 171 -14.79 -6.80 -15.36
CA TYR A 171 -15.89 -7.76 -15.47
C TYR A 171 -16.29 -8.36 -14.11
N ASP A 172 -15.32 -8.86 -13.32
CA ASP A 172 -15.62 -9.55 -12.06
C ASP A 172 -16.26 -8.62 -11.03
N TRP A 173 -15.78 -7.38 -10.95
CA TRP A 173 -16.33 -6.40 -10.04
C TRP A 173 -17.72 -5.93 -10.45
N LEU A 174 -17.96 -5.74 -11.76
CA LEU A 174 -19.28 -5.38 -12.29
C LEU A 174 -20.32 -6.49 -12.05
N GLN A 175 -19.87 -7.74 -11.95
CA GLN A 175 -20.67 -8.90 -11.53
C GLN A 175 -20.67 -9.11 -10.01
N ALA A 176 -20.11 -8.18 -9.25
CA ALA A 176 -19.94 -8.24 -7.79
C ALA A 176 -19.28 -9.54 -7.27
N GLN A 177 -18.56 -10.28 -8.11
CA GLN A 177 -18.04 -11.62 -7.79
C GLN A 177 -17.19 -11.67 -6.51
N PRO A 178 -16.13 -10.84 -6.36
CA PRO A 178 -15.33 -10.85 -5.13
C PRO A 178 -16.17 -10.47 -3.91
N LEU A 179 -17.13 -9.54 -4.05
CA LEU A 179 -17.97 -9.08 -2.95
C LEU A 179 -18.98 -10.15 -2.51
N GLN A 180 -19.57 -10.89 -3.45
CA GLN A 180 -20.44 -12.03 -3.12
C GLN A 180 -19.69 -13.05 -2.25
N ILE A 181 -18.44 -13.37 -2.60
CA ILE A 181 -17.58 -14.28 -1.82
C ILE A 181 -17.23 -13.70 -0.43
N TRP A 182 -16.88 -12.42 -0.35
CA TRP A 182 -16.46 -11.83 0.93
C TRP A 182 -17.61 -11.63 1.90
N LEU A 183 -18.76 -11.19 1.38
CA LEU A 183 -19.94 -10.88 2.18
C LEU A 183 -20.69 -12.16 2.57
N SER A 184 -20.64 -13.23 1.78
CA SER A 184 -21.18 -14.54 2.18
C SER A 184 -20.50 -15.08 3.44
N ASN A 185 -19.20 -14.80 3.62
CA ASN A 185 -18.47 -15.17 4.84
C ASN A 185 -18.89 -14.37 6.09
N LYS A 186 -19.84 -13.44 5.94
CA LYS A 186 -20.44 -12.64 7.02
C LYS A 186 -21.90 -13.02 7.27
N ALA A 187 -22.40 -14.11 6.67
CA ALA A 187 -23.78 -14.55 6.80
C ALA A 187 -24.22 -14.80 8.26
N ASP A 188 -23.27 -15.20 9.13
CA ASP A 188 -23.54 -15.54 10.53
C ASP A 188 -23.57 -14.31 11.46
N TYR A 189 -23.45 -13.08 10.94
CA TYR A 189 -23.55 -11.89 11.78
C TYR A 189 -24.96 -11.75 12.37
N PRO A 190 -25.10 -11.51 13.69
CA PRO A 190 -26.41 -11.34 14.31
C PRO A 190 -27.22 -10.25 13.63
N ILE A 191 -28.52 -10.50 13.43
CA ILE A 191 -29.52 -9.56 12.91
C ILE A 191 -29.37 -9.21 11.42
N ILE A 192 -28.17 -8.85 10.96
CA ILE A 192 -27.93 -8.30 9.61
C ILE A 192 -27.19 -9.24 8.65
N GLY A 193 -26.68 -10.38 9.11
CA GLY A 193 -25.82 -11.28 8.32
C GLY A 193 -26.46 -11.78 7.03
N LYS A 194 -27.74 -12.19 7.06
CA LYS A 194 -28.49 -12.63 5.86
C LYS A 194 -28.62 -11.53 4.80
N TYR A 195 -28.82 -10.27 5.23
CA TYR A 195 -28.89 -9.14 4.31
C TYR A 195 -27.51 -8.83 3.73
N ILE A 196 -26.46 -8.81 4.56
CA ILE A 196 -25.08 -8.58 4.14
C ILE A 196 -24.66 -9.62 3.09
N ALA A 197 -24.97 -10.90 3.33
CA ALA A 197 -24.60 -12.00 2.44
C ALA A 197 -25.41 -12.06 1.14
N SER A 198 -26.44 -11.23 0.97
CA SER A 198 -27.30 -11.27 -0.22
C SER A 198 -26.57 -10.77 -1.48
N THR A 199 -26.84 -11.40 -2.62
CA THR A 199 -26.31 -10.98 -3.93
C THR A 199 -26.69 -9.54 -4.26
N SER A 200 -27.93 -9.12 -3.95
CA SER A 200 -28.38 -7.73 -4.16
C SER A 200 -27.53 -6.74 -3.38
N HIS A 201 -27.20 -7.05 -2.11
CA HIS A 201 -26.32 -6.21 -1.31
C HIS A 201 -24.90 -6.15 -1.90
N ALA A 202 -24.36 -7.28 -2.37
CA ALA A 202 -23.06 -7.30 -3.03
C ALA A 202 -23.01 -6.36 -4.25
N TYR A 203 -24.07 -6.31 -5.08
CA TYR A 203 -24.15 -5.37 -6.19
C TYR A 203 -24.23 -3.91 -5.74
N ILE A 204 -25.01 -3.60 -4.70
CA ILE A 204 -25.06 -2.24 -4.12
C ILE A 204 -23.66 -1.81 -3.66
N VAL A 205 -22.93 -2.68 -2.97
CA VAL A 205 -21.55 -2.40 -2.52
C VAL A 205 -20.59 -2.26 -3.71
N ALA A 206 -20.75 -3.06 -4.77
CA ALA A 206 -19.91 -3.03 -5.95
C ALA A 206 -20.02 -1.69 -6.70
N TYR A 207 -21.25 -1.32 -7.09
CA TYR A 207 -21.51 -0.09 -7.83
C TYR A 207 -21.33 1.15 -6.95
N GLY A 208 -21.72 1.06 -5.68
CA GLY A 208 -21.44 2.10 -4.69
C GLY A 208 -19.94 2.37 -4.52
N GLY A 209 -19.12 1.31 -4.50
CA GLY A 209 -17.65 1.42 -4.45
C GLY A 209 -17.06 2.10 -5.69
N ILE A 210 -17.53 1.76 -6.90
CA ILE A 210 -17.11 2.44 -8.14
C ILE A 210 -17.49 3.91 -8.09
N ALA A 211 -18.76 4.21 -7.80
CA ALA A 211 -19.28 5.57 -7.78
C ALA A 211 -18.53 6.41 -6.74
N PHE A 212 -18.29 5.87 -5.55
CA PHE A 212 -17.53 6.53 -4.50
C PHE A 212 -16.10 6.85 -4.98
N ASP A 213 -15.35 5.86 -5.41
CA ASP A 213 -13.94 6.02 -5.77
C ASP A 213 -13.74 7.01 -6.94
N LEU A 214 -14.62 6.99 -7.94
CA LEU A 214 -14.52 7.88 -9.10
C LEU A 214 -15.06 9.31 -8.82
N LEU A 215 -16.10 9.45 -7.99
CA LEU A 215 -16.79 10.72 -7.80
C LEU A 215 -16.38 11.48 -6.54
N ILE A 216 -15.77 10.83 -5.55
CA ILE A 216 -15.46 11.51 -4.28
C ILE A 216 -14.52 12.71 -4.50
N VAL A 217 -13.51 12.58 -5.37
CA VAL A 217 -12.58 13.66 -5.68
C VAL A 217 -13.28 14.86 -6.34
N PRO A 218 -13.99 14.73 -7.49
CA PRO A 218 -14.66 15.87 -8.11
C PRO A 218 -15.73 16.49 -7.20
N LEU A 219 -16.47 15.68 -6.43
CA LEU A 219 -17.46 16.17 -5.47
C LEU A 219 -16.83 16.93 -4.28
N MET A 220 -15.60 16.58 -3.87
CA MET A 220 -14.87 17.34 -2.85
C MET A 220 -14.25 18.63 -3.40
N LEU A 221 -13.90 18.67 -4.69
CA LEU A 221 -13.39 19.88 -5.35
C LEU A 221 -14.49 20.96 -5.48
N ILE A 222 -15.71 20.57 -5.85
CA ILE A 222 -16.86 21.47 -5.96
C ILE A 222 -17.31 21.93 -4.57
N LYS A 223 -17.32 23.26 -4.34
CA LYS A 223 -17.58 23.85 -3.02
C LYS A 223 -18.96 23.49 -2.46
N GLN A 224 -19.96 23.42 -3.33
CA GLN A 224 -21.37 23.20 -2.99
C GLN A 224 -21.63 21.76 -2.51
N THR A 225 -20.97 20.78 -3.11
CA THR A 225 -21.15 19.35 -2.80
C THR A 225 -20.25 18.87 -1.68
N ARG A 226 -19.16 19.58 -1.39
CA ARG A 226 -18.09 19.15 -0.46
C ARG A 226 -18.57 18.65 0.90
N LYS A 227 -19.51 19.34 1.55
CA LYS A 227 -20.02 18.92 2.87
C LYS A 227 -20.71 17.56 2.79
N TYR A 228 -21.57 17.37 1.79
CA TYR A 228 -22.30 16.12 1.57
C TYR A 228 -21.35 15.00 1.14
N ALA A 229 -20.43 15.29 0.22
CA ALA A 229 -19.38 14.35 -0.20
C ALA A 229 -18.52 13.87 0.97
N PHE A 230 -18.19 14.75 1.91
CA PHE A 230 -17.45 14.37 3.10
C PHE A 230 -18.25 13.49 4.07
N ILE A 231 -19.56 13.74 4.23
CA ILE A 231 -20.44 12.84 5.01
C ILE A 231 -20.47 11.45 4.37
N ILE A 232 -20.63 11.37 3.05
CA ILE A 232 -20.57 10.12 2.28
C ILE A 232 -19.22 9.43 2.49
N CYS A 233 -18.11 10.18 2.47
CA CYS A 233 -16.76 9.67 2.74
C CYS A 233 -16.63 9.04 4.14
N ILE A 234 -17.16 9.70 5.18
CA ILE A 234 -17.17 9.14 6.53
C ILE A 234 -17.96 7.84 6.58
N VAL A 235 -19.18 7.82 6.03
CA VAL A 235 -20.04 6.63 6.04
C VAL A 235 -19.36 5.48 5.28
N PHE A 236 -18.86 5.73 4.07
CA PHE A 236 -18.20 4.72 3.24
C PHE A 236 -17.00 4.08 3.95
N HIS A 237 -16.10 4.90 4.51
CA HIS A 237 -14.92 4.41 5.20
C HIS A 237 -15.26 3.71 6.51
N ALA A 238 -16.22 4.23 7.29
CA ALA A 238 -16.69 3.56 8.49
C ALA A 238 -17.31 2.19 8.17
N SER A 239 -18.14 2.10 7.14
CA SER A 239 -18.70 0.83 6.66
C SER A 239 -17.59 -0.14 6.24
N ASN A 240 -16.59 0.32 5.49
CA ASN A 240 -15.45 -0.54 5.13
C ASN A 240 -14.63 -1.00 6.34
N ALA A 241 -14.44 -0.15 7.34
CA ALA A 241 -13.75 -0.50 8.58
C ALA A 241 -14.48 -1.64 9.31
N ILE A 242 -15.80 -1.53 9.43
CA ILE A 242 -16.65 -2.52 10.12
C ILE A 242 -16.74 -3.82 9.32
N THR A 243 -17.01 -3.74 8.01
CA THR A 243 -17.27 -4.92 7.18
C THR A 243 -15.99 -5.67 6.82
N PHE A 244 -14.92 -4.94 6.46
CA PHE A 244 -13.69 -5.52 5.89
C PHE A 244 -12.47 -5.43 6.81
N GLY A 245 -12.52 -4.70 7.93
CA GLY A 245 -11.42 -4.65 8.90
C GLY A 245 -10.12 -4.06 8.35
N VAL A 246 -10.19 -2.98 7.55
CA VAL A 246 -9.06 -2.46 6.74
C VAL A 246 -8.02 -1.64 7.55
N GLY A 247 -7.85 -1.93 8.84
CA GLY A 247 -6.83 -1.31 9.69
C GLY A 247 -6.95 0.22 9.81
N THR A 248 -5.83 0.94 9.72
CA THR A 248 -5.81 2.42 9.86
C THR A 248 -6.32 3.17 8.64
N PHE A 249 -6.41 2.51 7.47
CA PHE A 249 -6.68 3.16 6.19
C PHE A 249 -8.00 3.96 6.11
N PRO A 250 -9.14 3.46 6.64
CA PRO A 250 -10.39 4.24 6.64
C PRO A 250 -10.26 5.57 7.37
N TRP A 251 -9.63 5.55 8.55
CA TRP A 251 -9.40 6.74 9.37
C TRP A 251 -8.44 7.72 8.72
N PHE A 252 -7.36 7.19 8.10
CA PHE A 252 -6.42 7.98 7.32
C PHE A 252 -7.12 8.66 6.14
N SER A 253 -7.96 7.91 5.42
CA SER A 253 -8.66 8.42 4.24
C SER A 253 -9.65 9.52 4.59
N ILE A 254 -10.40 9.38 5.69
CA ILE A 254 -11.28 10.44 6.21
C ILE A 254 -10.45 11.68 6.58
N ALA A 255 -9.37 11.50 7.35
CA ALA A 255 -8.52 12.60 7.78
C ALA A 255 -7.87 13.33 6.60
N ALA A 256 -7.32 12.59 5.63
CA ALA A 256 -6.71 13.16 4.44
C ALA A 256 -7.73 13.85 3.53
N THR A 257 -8.93 13.28 3.38
CA THR A 257 -10.02 13.88 2.59
C THR A 257 -10.54 15.18 3.23
N SER A 258 -10.41 15.35 4.55
CA SER A 258 -10.77 16.62 5.20
C SER A 258 -9.93 17.80 4.68
N LEU A 259 -8.73 17.57 4.14
CA LEU A 259 -7.84 18.62 3.62
C LEU A 259 -8.41 19.36 2.40
N PHE A 260 -9.48 18.85 1.78
CA PHE A 260 -10.24 19.57 0.73
C PHE A 260 -11.07 20.75 1.30
N PHE A 261 -11.32 20.80 2.61
CA PHE A 261 -11.98 21.95 3.24
C PHE A 261 -11.11 23.21 3.24
N SER A 262 -11.74 24.35 3.51
CA SER A 262 -11.02 25.62 3.48
C SER A 262 -9.90 25.63 4.54
N PRO A 263 -8.68 26.11 4.21
CA PRO A 263 -7.56 26.14 5.16
C PRO A 263 -7.91 26.81 6.50
N ARG A 264 -8.73 27.86 6.48
CA ARG A 264 -9.17 28.59 7.68
C ARG A 264 -10.05 27.75 8.61
N SER A 265 -10.78 26.76 8.08
CA SER A 265 -11.64 25.88 8.89
C SER A 265 -10.83 25.09 9.92
N PHE A 266 -9.56 24.79 9.63
CA PHE A 266 -8.69 24.03 10.52
C PHE A 266 -8.23 24.81 11.75
N ARG A 267 -8.34 26.15 11.77
CA ARG A 267 -8.09 26.95 12.99
C ARG A 267 -9.15 26.75 14.06
N LYS A 268 -10.35 26.29 13.71
CA LYS A 268 -11.45 25.99 14.65
C LYS A 268 -11.31 24.62 15.31
N TRP A 269 -10.33 23.83 14.88
CA TRP A 269 -10.07 22.52 15.47
C TRP A 269 -9.65 22.72 16.93
N LYS A 270 -10.41 22.14 17.87
CA LYS A 270 -10.38 22.41 19.33
C LYS A 270 -9.08 22.05 20.06
N LEU A 271 -8.07 21.51 19.39
CA LEU A 271 -6.72 21.59 19.95
C LEU A 271 -6.42 23.08 20.05
N LYS A 272 -6.17 23.59 21.26
CA LYS A 272 -5.77 24.99 21.50
C LYS A 272 -4.42 25.25 20.83
N THR A 273 -4.39 25.22 19.51
CA THR A 273 -3.20 25.41 18.70
C THR A 273 -2.96 26.90 18.67
N GLU A 274 -1.91 27.37 19.36
CA GLU A 274 -1.43 28.74 19.29
C GLU A 274 -0.81 29.01 17.92
N LEU A 275 -1.64 28.96 16.87
CA LEU A 275 -1.23 29.25 15.51
C LEU A 275 -1.02 30.76 15.38
N PRO A 276 0.08 31.22 14.76
CA PRO A 276 0.28 32.64 14.49
C PRO A 276 -0.91 33.24 13.74
N PRO A 277 -1.30 34.50 14.01
CA PRO A 277 -2.37 35.19 13.26
C PRO A 277 -2.11 35.14 11.75
N ILE A 278 -3.16 35.00 10.95
CA ILE A 278 -3.06 34.96 9.48
C ILE A 278 -2.47 36.30 9.00
N GLY A 279 -1.48 36.25 8.12
CA GLY A 279 -0.82 37.44 7.56
C GLY A 279 0.44 37.87 8.32
N ASN A 280 0.75 37.24 9.46
CA ASN A 280 1.94 37.57 10.24
C ASN A 280 3.24 37.27 9.49
N LYS A 281 3.39 36.04 8.98
CA LYS A 281 4.59 35.62 8.23
C LYS A 281 4.26 34.55 7.22
N ILE A 282 4.79 34.70 6.01
CA ILE A 282 4.64 33.78 4.89
C ILE A 282 5.95 32.98 4.74
N TYR A 283 5.83 31.67 4.56
CA TYR A 283 6.97 30.82 4.24
C TYR A 283 7.32 30.94 2.75
N HIS A 284 8.59 31.23 2.46
CA HIS A 284 9.12 31.26 1.11
C HIS A 284 10.16 30.16 0.91
N PHE A 285 10.02 29.38 -0.16
CA PHE A 285 10.98 28.33 -0.53
C PHE A 285 12.28 28.86 -1.16
N GLY A 286 12.31 30.13 -1.58
CA GLY A 286 13.50 30.74 -2.18
C GLY A 286 14.03 29.92 -3.37
N HIS A 287 15.35 29.70 -3.40
CA HIS A 287 16.01 28.93 -4.46
C HIS A 287 15.76 27.41 -4.41
N TYR A 288 15.34 26.85 -3.26
CA TYR A 288 15.07 25.41 -3.12
C TYR A 288 13.99 24.91 -4.07
N LYS A 289 13.09 25.79 -4.54
CA LYS A 289 12.07 25.44 -5.53
C LYS A 289 12.65 24.91 -6.85
N LYS A 290 13.88 25.33 -7.21
CA LYS A 290 14.58 24.85 -8.41
C LYS A 290 14.89 23.35 -8.34
N ILE A 291 14.97 22.78 -7.14
CA ILE A 291 15.22 21.36 -6.90
C ILE A 291 13.90 20.64 -6.59
N ILE A 292 13.06 21.23 -5.72
CA ILE A 292 11.81 20.61 -5.27
C ILE A 292 10.84 20.40 -6.43
N PHE A 293 10.67 21.37 -7.33
CA PHE A 293 9.67 21.24 -8.40
C PHE A 293 10.02 20.17 -9.43
N PRO A 294 11.27 20.03 -9.92
CA PRO A 294 11.64 18.87 -10.74
C PRO A 294 11.40 17.53 -10.04
N LEU A 295 11.79 17.38 -8.77
CA LEU A 295 11.57 16.15 -8.02
C LEU A 295 10.08 15.81 -7.84
N LEU A 296 9.26 16.81 -7.51
CA LEU A 296 7.81 16.61 -7.41
C LEU A 296 7.15 16.36 -8.77
N SER A 297 7.68 16.93 -9.85
CA SER A 297 7.20 16.67 -11.21
C SER A 297 7.49 15.23 -11.62
N LEU A 298 8.70 14.74 -11.33
CA LEU A 298 9.06 13.33 -11.51
C LEU A 298 8.17 12.42 -10.65
N PHE A 299 7.95 12.78 -9.38
CA PHE A 299 7.04 12.06 -8.50
C PHE A 299 5.62 11.96 -9.07
N ILE A 300 5.05 13.08 -9.53
CA ILE A 300 3.74 13.13 -10.18
C ILE A 300 3.70 12.22 -11.41
N ALA A 301 4.71 12.30 -12.28
CA ALA A 301 4.80 11.46 -13.47
C ALA A 301 4.84 9.97 -13.10
N ILE A 302 5.64 9.58 -12.10
CA ILE A 302 5.70 8.21 -11.59
C ILE A 302 4.33 7.77 -11.06
N GLN A 303 3.67 8.59 -10.25
CA GLN A 303 2.37 8.26 -9.64
C GLN A 303 1.23 8.17 -10.67
N VAL A 304 1.36 8.81 -11.82
CA VAL A 304 0.44 8.66 -12.94
C VAL A 304 0.78 7.45 -13.80
N LEU A 305 2.06 7.25 -14.15
CA LEU A 305 2.47 6.25 -15.15
C LEU A 305 2.60 4.83 -14.58
N ILE A 306 3.14 4.67 -13.36
CA ILE A 306 3.40 3.33 -12.79
C ILE A 306 2.12 2.51 -12.59
N PRO A 307 0.97 3.08 -12.17
CA PRO A 307 -0.27 2.31 -12.11
C PRO A 307 -0.76 1.80 -13.46
N LEU A 308 -0.45 2.50 -14.57
CA LEU A 308 -0.86 2.14 -15.93
C LEU A 308 0.00 1.04 -16.55
N ARG A 309 1.18 0.74 -15.97
CA ARG A 309 2.13 -0.23 -16.56
C ARG A 309 1.55 -1.62 -16.79
N HIS A 310 0.50 -1.99 -16.06
CA HIS A 310 -0.16 -3.29 -16.22
C HIS A 310 -0.76 -3.48 -17.62
N HIS A 311 -1.02 -2.40 -18.37
CA HIS A 311 -1.46 -2.46 -19.77
C HIS A 311 -0.38 -2.91 -20.76
N VAL A 312 0.90 -2.90 -20.35
CA VAL A 312 2.02 -3.39 -21.17
C VAL A 312 2.15 -4.92 -21.08
N TYR A 313 1.55 -5.54 -20.07
CA TYR A 313 1.56 -6.99 -19.89
C TYR A 313 0.31 -7.62 -20.52
N PRO A 314 0.43 -8.80 -21.14
CA PRO A 314 -0.71 -9.53 -21.63
C PRO A 314 -1.53 -10.15 -20.49
N GLY A 315 -2.83 -10.31 -20.71
CA GLY A 315 -3.73 -11.01 -19.80
C GLY A 315 -4.25 -10.15 -18.64
N ASN A 316 -4.86 -10.83 -17.66
CA ASN A 316 -5.51 -10.17 -16.53
C ASN A 316 -4.50 -10.01 -15.36
N PRO A 317 -4.22 -8.79 -14.86
CA PRO A 317 -3.32 -8.58 -13.72
C PRO A 317 -3.80 -9.25 -12.42
N SER A 318 -5.09 -9.52 -12.30
CA SER A 318 -5.64 -10.31 -11.20
C SER A 318 -5.33 -11.79 -11.32
N TRP A 319 -4.88 -12.27 -12.48
CA TRP A 319 -4.44 -13.63 -12.74
C TRP A 319 -2.91 -13.72 -12.73
N THR A 320 -2.24 -12.91 -13.55
CA THR A 320 -0.77 -12.97 -13.75
C THR A 320 0.02 -12.33 -12.61
N GLU A 321 -0.59 -11.45 -11.81
CA GLU A 321 0.06 -10.55 -10.84
C GLU A 321 1.00 -9.50 -11.46
N GLU A 322 1.19 -9.51 -12.77
CA GLU A 322 2.06 -8.59 -13.47
C GLU A 322 1.48 -7.17 -13.43
N GLY A 323 2.32 -6.19 -13.10
CA GLY A 323 1.88 -4.81 -12.92
C GLY A 323 0.96 -4.58 -11.71
N HIS A 324 0.71 -5.57 -10.85
CA HIS A 324 -0.28 -5.45 -9.77
C HIS A 324 0.17 -4.55 -8.61
N PHE A 325 1.40 -4.73 -8.11
CA PHE A 325 1.92 -3.92 -6.99
C PHE A 325 2.04 -2.44 -7.37
N PHE A 326 1.95 -1.52 -6.42
CA PHE A 326 2.15 -0.08 -6.64
C PHE A 326 1.20 0.55 -7.68
N ALA A 327 0.08 -0.13 -8.01
CA ALA A 327 -0.86 0.31 -9.04
C ALA A 327 -2.26 0.66 -8.50
N TRP A 328 -2.39 0.80 -7.18
CA TRP A 328 -3.66 1.10 -6.48
C TRP A 328 -4.80 0.11 -6.77
N ARG A 329 -4.43 -1.08 -7.25
CA ARG A 329 -5.34 -2.21 -7.53
C ARG A 329 -5.69 -2.91 -6.23
N MET A 330 -6.53 -2.28 -5.41
CA MET A 330 -6.91 -2.80 -4.09
C MET A 330 -8.28 -3.46 -4.11
N MET A 331 -8.40 -4.56 -3.35
CA MET A 331 -9.66 -5.28 -3.15
C MET A 331 -10.37 -5.60 -4.47
N LEU A 332 -9.72 -6.36 -5.36
CA LEU A 332 -10.31 -6.74 -6.66
C LEU A 332 -10.55 -8.24 -6.82
N ARG A 333 -9.93 -9.06 -5.97
CA ARG A 333 -9.89 -10.51 -6.20
C ARG A 333 -9.82 -11.36 -4.94
N THR A 334 -10.34 -12.56 -5.08
CA THR A 334 -10.06 -13.74 -4.26
C THR A 334 -9.36 -14.78 -5.13
N LYS A 335 -8.20 -15.26 -4.67
CA LYS A 335 -7.53 -16.42 -5.25
C LYS A 335 -7.57 -17.58 -4.28
N GLN A 336 -7.96 -18.76 -4.76
CA GLN A 336 -7.79 -20.02 -4.06
C GLN A 336 -6.82 -20.87 -4.86
N SER A 337 -5.73 -21.30 -4.23
CA SER A 337 -4.62 -21.93 -4.93
C SER A 337 -4.19 -23.23 -4.29
N ARG A 338 -3.82 -24.20 -5.12
CA ARG A 338 -3.12 -25.42 -4.73
C ARG A 338 -1.79 -25.47 -5.46
N ILE A 339 -0.71 -25.63 -4.71
CA ILE A 339 0.64 -25.71 -5.25
C ILE A 339 1.43 -26.86 -4.63
N GLN A 340 2.26 -27.50 -5.45
CA GLN A 340 3.22 -28.52 -5.02
C GLN A 340 4.49 -28.38 -5.87
N PHE A 341 5.64 -28.36 -5.21
CA PHE A 341 6.94 -28.33 -5.88
C PHE A 341 7.57 -29.72 -5.87
N LYS A 342 8.28 -30.02 -6.95
CA LYS A 342 9.06 -31.24 -7.13
C LYS A 342 10.45 -30.83 -7.62
N VAL A 343 11.48 -31.33 -6.92
CA VAL A 343 12.88 -31.14 -7.28
C VAL A 343 13.43 -32.49 -7.73
N LYS A 344 14.04 -32.51 -8.92
CA LYS A 344 14.67 -33.71 -9.48
C LYS A 344 16.13 -33.41 -9.83
N ASP A 345 17.07 -34.21 -9.34
CA ASP A 345 18.45 -34.17 -9.80
C ASP A 345 18.52 -34.79 -11.20
N THR A 346 18.96 -34.02 -12.20
CA THR A 346 19.05 -34.53 -13.58
C THR A 346 20.21 -35.50 -13.79
N ILE A 347 21.17 -35.57 -12.87
CA ILE A 347 22.32 -36.48 -12.94
C ILE A 347 22.00 -37.80 -12.22
N ASN A 348 21.66 -37.72 -10.94
CA ASN A 348 21.51 -38.90 -10.09
C ASN A 348 20.07 -39.45 -10.05
N ASN A 349 19.14 -38.84 -10.79
CA ASN A 349 17.70 -39.16 -10.80
C ASN A 349 17.00 -39.13 -9.41
N LYS A 350 17.64 -38.58 -8.38
CA LYS A 350 17.02 -38.31 -7.08
C LYS A 350 15.83 -37.38 -7.26
N GLU A 351 14.72 -37.66 -6.57
CA GLU A 351 13.51 -36.86 -6.67
C GLU A 351 12.88 -36.65 -5.30
N VAL A 352 12.46 -35.42 -5.02
CA VAL A 352 11.80 -35.05 -3.76
C VAL A 352 10.59 -34.17 -4.03
N ILE A 353 9.47 -34.52 -3.38
CA ILE A 353 8.31 -33.64 -3.24
C ILE A 353 8.55 -32.72 -2.04
N VAL A 354 8.55 -31.41 -2.28
CA VAL A 354 8.91 -30.42 -1.27
C VAL A 354 7.79 -30.23 -0.26
N LYS A 355 8.13 -30.32 1.02
CA LYS A 355 7.23 -29.96 2.14
C LYS A 355 7.33 -28.46 2.41
N LEU A 356 6.43 -27.68 1.84
CA LEU A 356 6.46 -26.21 1.91
C LEU A 356 6.60 -25.63 3.32
N LYS A 357 5.95 -26.25 4.31
CA LYS A 357 5.98 -25.81 5.72
C LYS A 357 7.36 -25.93 6.39
N GLU A 358 8.29 -26.66 5.79
CA GLU A 358 9.67 -26.74 6.28
C GLU A 358 10.50 -25.49 5.93
N HIS A 359 10.00 -24.65 5.00
CA HIS A 359 10.68 -23.45 4.50
C HIS A 359 9.88 -22.16 4.73
N LEU A 360 8.56 -22.23 4.54
CA LEU A 360 7.66 -21.08 4.49
C LEU A 360 6.56 -21.19 5.54
N ASN A 361 6.11 -20.05 6.05
CA ASN A 361 4.92 -20.02 6.89
C ASN A 361 3.61 -20.05 6.06
N ASN A 362 2.47 -20.22 6.74
CA ASN A 362 1.17 -20.32 6.07
C ASN A 362 0.80 -19.06 5.27
N ARG A 363 1.22 -17.86 5.69
CA ARG A 363 0.93 -16.60 4.98
C ARG A 363 1.71 -16.55 3.66
N GLN A 364 3.00 -16.86 3.72
CA GLN A 364 3.88 -16.94 2.55
C GLN A 364 3.37 -17.97 1.55
N ILE A 365 3.02 -19.19 2.01
CA ILE A 365 2.47 -20.25 1.14
C ILE A 365 1.21 -19.75 0.42
N ARG A 366 0.25 -19.16 1.14
CA ARG A 366 -1.00 -18.65 0.53
C ARG A 366 -0.75 -17.57 -0.51
N LYS A 367 0.20 -16.67 -0.27
CA LYS A 367 0.53 -15.58 -1.20
C LYS A 367 1.30 -16.09 -2.42
N MET A 368 2.32 -16.91 -2.20
CA MET A 368 3.16 -17.48 -3.25
C MET A 368 2.35 -18.38 -4.19
N ALA A 369 1.46 -19.23 -3.67
CA ALA A 369 0.68 -20.17 -4.49
C ALA A 369 -0.18 -19.52 -5.58
N GLY A 370 -0.51 -18.22 -5.45
CA GLY A 370 -1.28 -17.46 -6.44
C GLY A 370 -0.44 -16.48 -7.27
N SER A 371 0.88 -16.46 -7.11
CA SER A 371 1.77 -15.44 -7.70
C SER A 371 2.90 -16.10 -8.50
N PRO A 372 2.86 -16.03 -9.85
CA PRO A 372 3.91 -16.59 -10.71
C PRO A 372 5.32 -16.13 -10.32
N ASP A 373 5.51 -14.84 -10.05
CA ASP A 373 6.81 -14.28 -9.64
C ASP A 373 7.33 -14.87 -8.33
N MET A 374 6.47 -15.06 -7.34
CA MET A 374 6.86 -15.71 -6.08
C MET A 374 7.10 -17.21 -6.26
N ILE A 375 6.34 -17.89 -7.12
CA ILE A 375 6.57 -19.30 -7.46
C ILE A 375 7.98 -19.47 -8.05
N LEU A 376 8.35 -18.59 -8.99
CA LEU A 376 9.68 -18.57 -9.59
C LEU A 376 10.77 -18.28 -8.55
N GLN A 377 10.57 -17.25 -7.72
CA GLN A 377 11.53 -16.90 -6.68
C GLN A 377 11.78 -18.05 -5.70
N PHE A 378 10.72 -18.75 -5.29
CA PHE A 378 10.85 -19.92 -4.41
C PHE A 378 11.50 -21.10 -5.12
N ALA A 379 11.27 -21.27 -6.43
CA ALA A 379 11.95 -22.30 -7.21
C ALA A 379 13.47 -22.10 -7.26
N HIS A 380 13.95 -20.85 -7.40
CA HIS A 380 15.37 -20.53 -7.32
C HIS A 380 15.93 -20.86 -5.93
N TYR A 381 15.25 -20.45 -4.86
CA TYR A 381 15.63 -20.84 -3.50
C TYR A 381 15.73 -22.36 -3.31
N LEU A 382 14.77 -23.13 -3.84
CA LEU A 382 14.82 -24.60 -3.74
C LEU A 382 15.99 -25.19 -4.51
N SER A 383 16.29 -24.66 -5.70
CA SER A 383 17.45 -25.07 -6.50
C SER A 383 18.74 -24.92 -5.70
N ASP A 384 18.93 -23.76 -5.07
CA ASP A 384 20.12 -23.48 -4.26
C ASP A 384 20.13 -24.34 -2.99
N TYR A 385 18.99 -24.45 -2.30
CA TYR A 385 18.85 -25.23 -1.07
C TYR A 385 19.21 -26.72 -1.25
N TYR A 386 18.72 -27.36 -2.31
CA TYR A 386 19.01 -28.78 -2.56
C TYR A 386 20.44 -29.00 -3.06
N THR A 387 21.01 -28.03 -3.80
CA THR A 387 22.43 -28.06 -4.18
C THR A 387 23.32 -28.01 -2.93
N SER A 388 23.02 -27.09 -2.01
CA SER A 388 23.89 -26.84 -0.84
C SER A 388 23.69 -27.80 0.33
N ASN A 389 22.52 -28.45 0.46
CA ASN A 389 22.18 -29.19 1.69
C ASN A 389 21.81 -30.67 1.48
N HIS A 390 21.64 -31.14 0.24
CA HIS A 390 21.06 -32.47 -0.05
C HIS A 390 21.77 -33.24 -1.19
N ASP A 391 22.98 -32.82 -1.56
CA ASP A 391 23.82 -33.45 -2.60
C ASP A 391 23.09 -33.62 -3.96
N PHE A 392 22.39 -32.57 -4.40
CA PHE A 392 21.86 -32.47 -5.77
C PHE A 392 22.89 -31.75 -6.63
N ASN A 393 23.29 -32.36 -7.75
CA ASN A 393 24.29 -31.76 -8.64
C ASN A 393 23.68 -30.81 -9.67
N SER A 394 22.47 -31.13 -10.16
CA SER A 394 21.75 -30.30 -11.11
C SER A 394 20.24 -30.36 -10.84
N PRO A 395 19.74 -29.60 -9.85
CA PRO A 395 18.34 -29.62 -9.48
C PRO A 395 17.46 -28.93 -10.54
N LYS A 396 16.60 -29.72 -11.18
CA LYS A 396 15.46 -29.25 -11.96
C LYS A 396 14.26 -29.05 -11.02
N VAL A 397 13.75 -27.83 -10.97
CA VAL A 397 12.61 -27.47 -10.11
C VAL A 397 11.36 -27.27 -10.95
N THR A 398 10.31 -28.03 -10.66
CA THR A 398 9.01 -27.93 -11.32
C THR A 398 7.92 -27.70 -10.29
N ALA A 399 6.81 -27.08 -10.70
CA ALA A 399 5.65 -26.90 -9.82
C ALA A 399 4.35 -27.29 -10.53
N PHE A 400 3.49 -27.96 -9.78
CA PHE A 400 2.06 -28.06 -10.10
C PHE A 400 1.35 -26.89 -9.43
N SER A 401 0.66 -26.05 -10.20
CA SER A 401 -0.10 -24.90 -9.67
C SER A 401 -1.49 -24.82 -10.30
N LYS A 402 -2.53 -24.94 -9.47
CA LYS A 402 -3.92 -24.69 -9.86
C LYS A 402 -4.50 -23.55 -9.05
N VAL A 403 -5.17 -22.63 -9.73
CA VAL A 403 -5.74 -21.43 -9.13
C VAL A 403 -7.18 -21.23 -9.60
N SER A 404 -8.06 -20.93 -8.66
CA SER A 404 -9.38 -20.34 -8.89
C SER A 404 -9.28 -18.84 -8.65
N LEU A 405 -9.87 -18.06 -9.55
CA LEU A 405 -9.97 -16.59 -9.46
C LEU A 405 -11.43 -16.18 -9.40
N ASN A 406 -11.82 -15.52 -8.32
CA ASN A 406 -13.17 -14.98 -8.12
C ASN A 406 -14.28 -16.02 -8.34
N GLY A 407 -14.09 -17.23 -7.80
CA GLY A 407 -15.10 -18.29 -7.82
C GLY A 407 -15.12 -19.16 -9.08
N ARG A 408 -14.33 -18.84 -10.11
CA ARG A 408 -14.20 -19.68 -11.31
C ARG A 408 -13.65 -21.07 -10.98
N PRO A 409 -13.95 -22.12 -11.77
CA PRO A 409 -13.33 -23.44 -11.63
C PRO A 409 -11.79 -23.34 -11.61
N PRO A 410 -11.10 -24.09 -10.74
CA PRO A 410 -9.64 -24.08 -10.70
C PRO A 410 -9.03 -24.53 -12.02
N GLN A 411 -8.10 -23.74 -12.55
CA GLN A 411 -7.32 -24.06 -13.74
C GLN A 411 -5.83 -23.90 -13.48
N GLU A 412 -4.99 -24.40 -14.37
CA GLU A 412 -3.54 -24.30 -14.24
C GLU A 412 -3.08 -22.87 -14.42
N LEU A 413 -2.23 -22.39 -13.51
CA LEU A 413 -1.63 -21.06 -13.59
C LEU A 413 -0.37 -21.05 -14.45
N ILE A 414 0.37 -22.16 -14.46
CA ILE A 414 1.68 -22.28 -15.10
C ILE A 414 1.75 -23.56 -15.92
N VAL A 415 2.57 -23.56 -16.99
CA VAL A 415 2.81 -24.75 -17.83
C VAL A 415 3.38 -25.90 -17.00
N ARG A 416 2.79 -27.10 -17.14
CA ARG A 416 3.30 -28.30 -16.45
C ARG A 416 4.70 -28.68 -16.94
N GLY A 417 5.57 -29.06 -16.01
CA GLY A 417 6.90 -29.59 -16.32
C GLY A 417 7.94 -28.55 -16.76
N VAL A 418 7.56 -27.26 -16.82
CA VAL A 418 8.49 -26.16 -17.02
C VAL A 418 9.57 -26.18 -15.94
N ASP A 419 10.82 -26.08 -16.37
CA ASP A 419 11.96 -26.02 -15.47
C ASP A 419 12.14 -24.59 -14.95
N LEU A 420 11.59 -24.34 -13.76
CA LEU A 420 11.56 -23.02 -13.13
C LEU A 420 12.95 -22.58 -12.67
N SER A 421 13.86 -23.52 -12.33
CA SER A 421 15.22 -23.13 -11.91
C SER A 421 16.03 -22.49 -13.04
N LYS A 422 15.63 -22.71 -14.30
CA LYS A 422 16.25 -22.09 -15.49
C LYS A 422 15.57 -20.81 -15.98
N GLN A 423 14.38 -20.48 -15.46
CA GLN A 423 13.66 -19.27 -15.87
C GLN A 423 14.27 -18.03 -15.21
N ARG A 424 14.30 -16.91 -15.92
CA ARG A 424 14.84 -15.64 -15.40
C ARG A 424 13.73 -14.81 -14.80
N ARG A 425 13.94 -14.35 -13.55
CA ARG A 425 13.04 -13.41 -12.89
C ARG A 425 13.27 -12.00 -13.44
N GLY A 426 12.21 -11.22 -13.68
CA GLY A 426 12.35 -9.85 -14.17
C GLY A 426 11.02 -9.11 -14.36
N LEU A 427 11.08 -7.92 -14.94
CA LEU A 427 9.90 -7.09 -15.24
C LEU A 427 9.24 -7.43 -16.59
N HIS A 428 9.63 -8.51 -17.25
CA HIS A 428 9.05 -8.96 -18.52
C HIS A 428 7.89 -9.92 -18.26
N HIS A 429 7.07 -10.17 -19.28
CA HIS A 429 6.03 -11.19 -19.19
C HIS A 429 6.65 -12.58 -19.11
N TYR A 430 6.12 -13.44 -18.22
CA TYR A 430 6.55 -14.83 -18.16
C TYR A 430 5.72 -15.71 -19.11
N GLU A 431 6.32 -16.14 -20.22
CA GLU A 431 5.69 -16.94 -21.28
C GLU A 431 5.09 -18.28 -20.80
N TRP A 432 5.55 -18.79 -19.65
CA TRP A 432 5.04 -20.02 -19.05
C TRP A 432 3.80 -19.81 -18.17
N ILE A 433 3.30 -18.58 -18.04
CA ILE A 433 2.00 -18.30 -17.40
C ILE A 433 0.89 -18.65 -18.38
N LEU A 434 0.00 -19.54 -17.97
CA LEU A 434 -1.16 -19.91 -18.79
C LEU A 434 -2.22 -18.80 -18.71
N PRO A 435 -2.87 -18.42 -19.84
CA PRO A 435 -3.90 -17.40 -19.83
C PRO A 435 -5.14 -17.86 -19.06
N LEU A 436 -5.79 -16.91 -18.38
CA LEU A 436 -7.06 -17.17 -17.70
C LEU A 436 -8.14 -17.54 -18.74
N LYS A 437 -8.63 -18.77 -18.71
CA LYS A 437 -9.83 -19.18 -19.46
C LYS A 437 -11.05 -18.40 -18.94
N LYS A 438 -11.85 -17.88 -19.87
CA LYS A 438 -12.99 -16.99 -19.61
C LYS A 438 -13.98 -17.61 -18.62
#